data_AF-A0A326RQB8-F1
#
_entry.id   AF-A0A326RQB8-F1
#
_cell.length_a   1.000
_cell.length_b   1.000
_cell.length_c   1.000
_cell.angle_alpha   90.00
_cell.angle_beta   90.00
_cell.angle_gamma   90.00
#
_symmetry.space_group_name_H-M   'P 1'
#
loop_
_entity.id
_entity.type
_entity.pdbx_description
1 polymer ?
#
loop_
_entity_poly.entity_id
_entity_poly.type
_entity_poly.pdbx_seq_one_letter_code
_entity_poly.pdbx_strand_id
1 'polypeptide(L)'
;MVGLLVNLLLFYAILFLINVPAYFLGLRFEGNEKRKRLWFEPPGFVIPLVWVFLFFLLAILRYNLMLIQESNLASMTILLAVICSSYAYYTLGLEKLTGISALKFGLFGNILVILAALWVGRKVSDLSAGLSYLVFPIVVWTFFATMIILGQLRLSKN
;
A
#
# COMPACT_ATOMS: atom_id res chain seq x y z
N MET A 1 -5.47 -18.59 -19.67
CA MET A 1 -4.71 -17.53 -20.35
C MET A 1 -4.06 -16.62 -19.30
N VAL A 2 -2.74 -16.70 -19.11
CA VAL A 2 -2.01 -15.77 -18.25
C VAL A 2 -1.59 -14.58 -19.11
N GLY A 3 -2.49 -13.62 -19.29
CA GLY A 3 -2.18 -12.37 -19.98
C GLY A 3 -1.70 -11.31 -18.99
N LEU A 4 -0.75 -10.47 -19.39
CA LEU A 4 -0.38 -9.29 -18.60
C LEU A 4 -1.59 -8.40 -18.34
N LEU A 5 -2.45 -8.22 -19.34
CA LEU A 5 -3.70 -7.46 -19.23
C LEU A 5 -4.62 -8.00 -18.12
N VAL A 6 -4.75 -9.32 -17.98
CA VAL A 6 -5.58 -9.94 -16.92
C VAL A 6 -5.00 -9.63 -15.54
N ASN A 7 -3.67 -9.65 -15.39
CA ASN A 7 -3.03 -9.27 -14.14
C ASN A 7 -3.24 -7.78 -13.84
N LEU A 8 -3.08 -6.90 -14.83
CA LEU A 8 -3.34 -5.46 -14.67
C LEU A 8 -4.78 -5.19 -14.21
N LEU A 9 -5.75 -5.81 -14.89
CA LEU A 9 -7.16 -5.69 -14.53
C LEU A 9 -7.42 -6.21 -13.11
N LEU A 10 -6.81 -7.33 -12.72
CA LEU A 10 -6.94 -7.87 -11.37
C LEU A 10 -6.42 -6.88 -10.30
N PHE A 11 -5.20 -6.38 -10.44
CA PHE A 11 -4.61 -5.48 -9.43
C PHE A 11 -5.35 -4.14 -9.38
N TYR A 12 -5.73 -3.57 -10.53
CA TYR A 12 -6.53 -2.36 -10.53
C TYR A 12 -7.96 -2.59 -10.01
N ALA A 13 -8.55 -3.76 -10.23
CA ALA A 13 -9.81 -4.14 -9.59
C ALA A 13 -9.66 -4.21 -8.07
N ILE A 14 -8.59 -4.82 -7.54
CA ILE A 14 -8.31 -4.82 -6.09
C ILE A 14 -8.20 -3.39 -5.56
N LEU A 15 -7.39 -2.55 -6.23
CA LEU A 15 -7.19 -1.16 -5.83
C LEU A 15 -8.52 -0.38 -5.80
N PHE A 16 -9.32 -0.51 -6.86
CA PHE A 16 -10.57 0.22 -7.04
C PHE A 16 -11.68 -0.31 -6.11
N LEU A 17 -11.94 -1.62 -6.12
CA LEU A 17 -13.02 -2.25 -5.34
C LEU A 17 -12.81 -2.10 -3.84
N ILE A 18 -11.57 -1.93 -3.37
CA ILE A 18 -11.32 -1.68 -1.95
C ILE A 18 -11.39 -0.18 -1.64
N ASN A 19 -10.76 0.69 -2.42
CA ASN A 19 -10.68 2.12 -2.06
C ASN A 19 -11.93 2.94 -2.41
N VAL A 20 -12.68 2.57 -3.45
CA VAL A 20 -13.89 3.32 -3.84
C VAL A 20 -14.99 3.20 -2.78
N PRO A 21 -15.32 2.01 -2.25
CA PRO A 21 -16.29 1.92 -1.15
C PRO A 21 -15.85 2.68 0.10
N ALA A 22 -14.55 2.74 0.41
CA ALA A 22 -14.03 3.51 1.56
C ALA A 22 -14.46 4.99 1.48
N TYR A 23 -14.44 5.58 0.29
CA TYR A 23 -14.91 6.95 0.05
C TYR A 23 -16.41 7.13 0.36
N PHE A 24 -17.24 6.16 -0.01
CA PHE A 24 -18.69 6.17 0.27
C PHE A 24 -19.01 5.89 1.75
N LEU A 25 -18.15 5.16 2.46
CA LEU A 25 -18.25 4.93 3.91
C LEU A 25 -17.83 6.15 4.76
N GLY A 26 -17.41 7.24 4.10
CA GLY A 26 -16.91 8.43 4.77
C GLY A 26 -15.49 8.27 5.34
N LEU A 27 -14.76 7.22 4.93
CA LEU A 27 -13.35 7.03 5.28
C LEU A 27 -12.50 7.95 4.40
N ARG A 28 -12.51 9.24 4.72
CA ARG A 28 -11.73 10.26 4.02
C ARG A 28 -10.65 10.76 4.96
N PHE A 29 -9.40 10.66 4.53
CA PHE A 29 -8.33 11.41 5.18
C PHE A 29 -8.65 12.89 4.97
N GLU A 30 -8.90 13.62 6.05
CA GLU A 30 -9.04 15.07 5.97
C GLU A 30 -7.75 15.63 5.39
N GLY A 31 -7.85 16.13 4.16
CA GLY A 31 -6.70 16.53 3.38
C GLY A 31 -6.10 17.80 3.94
N ASN A 32 -4.93 17.66 4.58
CA ASN A 32 -3.76 18.48 4.28
C ASN A 32 -4.02 19.99 4.13
N GLU A 33 -4.74 20.60 5.08
CA GLU A 33 -4.81 22.06 5.14
C GLU A 33 -3.38 22.59 5.13
N LYS A 34 -3.08 23.54 4.21
CA LYS A 34 -1.72 24.08 4.00
C LYS A 34 -1.01 24.47 5.31
N ARG A 35 -1.76 24.80 6.36
CA ARG A 35 -1.25 25.21 7.68
C ARG A 35 -0.77 24.07 8.59
N LYS A 36 -1.05 22.79 8.29
CA LYS A 36 -0.68 21.63 9.14
C LYS A 36 0.19 20.57 8.42
N ARG A 37 0.71 20.89 7.22
CA ARG A 37 1.51 19.93 6.43
C ARG A 37 2.97 19.95 6.86
N LEU A 38 3.62 18.80 6.82
CA LEU A 38 5.08 18.75 6.91
C LEU A 38 5.68 19.30 5.60
N TRP A 39 6.86 19.91 5.69
CA TRP A 39 7.53 20.52 4.52
C TRP A 39 7.85 19.52 3.39
N PHE A 40 7.99 18.24 3.74
CA PHE A 40 8.27 17.15 2.81
C PHE A 40 7.02 16.33 2.43
N GLU A 41 5.83 16.67 2.95
CA GLU A 41 4.60 15.93 2.65
C GLU A 41 4.09 16.27 1.24
N PRO A 42 3.99 15.30 0.33
CA PRO A 42 3.62 15.56 -1.05
C PRO A 42 2.14 15.92 -1.15
N PRO A 43 1.70 16.68 -2.17
CA PRO A 43 0.28 16.94 -2.42
C PRO A 43 -0.58 15.67 -2.38
N GLY A 44 -1.83 15.77 -1.88
CA GLY A 44 -2.69 14.60 -1.67
C GLY A 44 -2.94 13.75 -2.93
N PHE A 45 -2.92 14.35 -4.12
CA PHE A 45 -3.08 13.63 -5.39
C PHE A 45 -1.88 12.72 -5.74
N VAL A 46 -0.70 12.95 -5.14
CA VAL A 46 0.50 12.13 -5.37
C VAL A 46 0.32 10.72 -4.79
N ILE A 47 -0.39 10.61 -3.67
CA ILE A 47 -0.62 9.34 -2.97
C ILE A 47 -1.30 8.30 -3.89
N PRO A 48 -2.48 8.57 -4.51
CA PRO A 48 -3.11 7.60 -5.41
C PRO A 48 -2.28 7.33 -6.67
N LEU A 49 -1.54 8.31 -7.20
CA LEU A 49 -0.66 8.08 -8.36
C LEU A 49 0.46 7.08 -8.05
N VAL A 50 1.10 7.22 -6.90
CA VAL A 50 2.13 6.26 -6.46
C VAL A 50 1.52 4.88 -6.31
N TRP A 51 0.35 4.74 -5.70
CA TRP A 51 -0.30 3.44 -5.55
C TRP A 51 -0.70 2.80 -6.89
N VAL A 52 -1.18 3.57 -7.87
CA VAL A 52 -1.42 3.04 -9.23
C VAL A 52 -0.14 2.47 -9.82
N PHE A 53 0.99 3.19 -9.70
CA PHE A 53 2.28 2.70 -10.18
C PHE A 53 2.77 1.46 -9.41
N LEU A 54 2.64 1.41 -8.09
CA LEU A 54 3.03 0.25 -7.29
C LEU A 54 2.19 -0.99 -7.63
N PHE A 55 0.90 -0.83 -7.88
CA PHE A 55 0.02 -1.92 -8.30
C PHE A 55 0.32 -2.40 -9.72
N PHE A 56 0.77 -1.51 -10.60
CA PHE A 56 1.32 -1.88 -11.91
C PHE A 56 2.56 -2.78 -11.76
N LEU A 57 3.49 -2.45 -10.86
CA LEU A 57 4.68 -3.28 -10.61
C LEU A 57 4.30 -4.66 -10.04
N LEU A 58 3.33 -4.73 -9.11
CA LEU A 58 2.83 -6.01 -8.59
C LEU A 58 2.14 -6.85 -9.67
N ALA A 59 1.43 -6.23 -10.61
CA ALA A 59 0.83 -6.94 -11.74
C ALA A 59 1.90 -7.54 -12.65
N ILE A 60 2.98 -6.81 -12.95
CA ILE A 60 4.14 -7.31 -13.69
C ILE A 60 4.80 -8.47 -12.93
N LEU A 61 5.02 -8.31 -11.63
CA LEU A 61 5.61 -9.35 -10.79
C LEU A 61 4.78 -10.63 -10.84
N ARG A 62 3.47 -10.52 -10.58
CA ARG A 62 2.56 -11.67 -10.62
C ARG A 62 2.54 -12.34 -12.00
N TYR A 63 2.51 -11.55 -13.07
CA TYR A 63 2.59 -12.07 -14.43
C TYR A 63 3.85 -12.92 -14.63
N ASN A 64 5.02 -12.40 -14.25
CA ASN A 64 6.29 -13.14 -14.36
C ASN A 64 6.30 -14.41 -13.49
N LEU A 65 5.81 -14.34 -12.24
CA LEU A 65 5.70 -15.50 -11.36
C LEU A 65 4.79 -16.59 -11.93
N MET A 66 3.70 -16.21 -12.60
CA MET A 66 2.81 -17.16 -13.26
C MET A 66 3.42 -17.80 -14.51
N LEU A 67 4.27 -17.08 -15.26
CA LEU A 67 4.98 -17.64 -16.41
C LEU A 67 5.95 -18.76 -16.01
N ILE A 68 6.58 -18.61 -14.85
CA ILE A 68 7.49 -19.60 -14.26
C ILE A 68 6.79 -20.58 -13.31
N GLN A 69 5.44 -20.59 -13.31
CA GLN A 69 4.59 -21.53 -12.56
C GLN A 69 4.72 -21.45 -11.02
N GLU A 70 5.21 -20.33 -10.48
CA GLU A 70 5.34 -20.05 -9.04
C GLU A 70 4.02 -19.53 -8.45
N SER A 71 3.02 -20.40 -8.39
CA SER A 71 1.64 -20.09 -7.98
C SER A 71 1.51 -19.58 -6.54
N ASN A 72 2.35 -20.09 -5.64
CA ASN A 72 2.38 -19.67 -4.24
C ASN A 72 2.81 -18.20 -4.12
N LEU A 73 3.94 -17.83 -4.72
CA LEU A 73 4.43 -16.44 -4.72
C LEU A 73 3.45 -15.52 -5.45
N ALA A 74 2.87 -15.97 -6.57
CA ALA A 74 1.85 -15.21 -7.29
C ALA A 74 0.63 -14.92 -6.40
N SER A 75 0.20 -15.86 -5.56
CA SER A 75 -0.88 -15.66 -4.59
C SER A 75 -0.49 -14.71 -3.46
N MET A 76 0.75 -14.78 -2.99
CA MET A 76 1.28 -13.84 -1.98
C MET A 76 1.30 -12.40 -2.49
N THR A 77 1.54 -12.15 -3.78
CA THR A 77 1.45 -10.79 -4.36
C THR A 77 0.02 -10.22 -4.31
N ILE A 78 -1.00 -11.07 -4.48
CA ILE A 78 -2.41 -10.66 -4.34
C ILE A 78 -2.68 -10.29 -2.88
N LEU A 79 -2.25 -11.14 -1.94
CA LEU A 79 -2.41 -10.85 -0.50
C LEU A 79 -1.75 -9.53 -0.12
N LEU A 80 -0.53 -9.28 -0.60
CA LEU A 80 0.18 -8.03 -0.38
C LEU A 80 -0.60 -6.83 -0.93
N ALA A 81 -1.14 -6.94 -2.15
CA ALA A 81 -1.99 -5.88 -2.72
C ALA A 81 -3.23 -5.61 -1.87
N VAL A 82 -3.92 -6.65 -1.41
CA VAL A 82 -5.09 -6.51 -0.53
C VAL A 82 -4.71 -5.78 0.76
N ILE A 83 -3.63 -6.19 1.43
CA ILE A 83 -3.11 -5.52 2.65
C ILE A 83 -2.80 -4.04 2.37
N CYS A 84 -2.13 -3.73 1.26
CA CYS A 84 -1.80 -2.36 0.88
C CYS A 84 -3.06 -1.51 0.65
N SER A 85 -4.02 -2.02 -0.15
CA SER A 85 -5.25 -1.30 -0.48
C SER A 85 -6.22 -1.16 0.69
N SER A 86 -6.12 -2.02 1.70
CA SER A 86 -7.03 -2.01 2.87
C SER A 86 -6.67 -0.92 3.88
N TYR A 87 -5.69 -0.06 3.59
CA TYR A 87 -5.17 0.96 4.50
C TYR A 87 -6.23 1.86 5.10
N ALA A 88 -7.17 2.38 4.31
CA ALA A 88 -8.24 3.24 4.83
C ALA A 88 -9.12 2.53 5.88
N TYR A 89 -9.30 1.22 5.77
CA TYR A 89 -10.17 0.45 6.68
C TYR A 89 -9.50 0.21 8.04
N TYR A 90 -8.25 -0.25 8.05
CA TYR A 90 -7.54 -0.48 9.31
C TYR A 90 -6.94 0.81 9.92
N THR A 91 -7.17 1.97 9.32
CA THR A 91 -6.80 3.27 9.89
C THR A 91 -8.03 4.07 10.28
N LEU A 92 -8.69 4.71 9.31
CA LEU A 92 -9.88 5.53 9.52
C LEU A 92 -11.08 4.70 9.98
N GLY A 93 -11.22 3.47 9.46
CA GLY A 93 -12.28 2.57 9.88
C GLY A 93 -12.15 2.20 11.36
N LEU A 94 -10.93 1.83 11.80
CA LEU A 94 -10.67 1.55 13.21
C LEU A 94 -10.77 2.79 14.09
N GLU A 95 -10.36 3.97 13.62
CA GLU A 95 -10.57 5.23 14.34
C GLU A 95 -12.07 5.48 14.60
N LYS A 96 -12.91 5.32 13.58
CA LYS A 96 -14.36 5.46 13.71
C LYS A 96 -14.99 4.45 14.68
N LEU A 97 -14.42 3.26 14.78
CA LEU A 97 -14.93 2.19 15.66
C LEU A 97 -14.40 2.28 17.11
N THR A 98 -13.15 2.72 17.29
CA THR A 98 -12.46 2.64 18.60
C THR A 98 -12.20 3.99 19.24
N GLY A 99 -12.32 5.09 18.49
CA GLY A 99 -11.94 6.44 18.93
C GLY A 99 -10.44 6.67 19.05
N ILE A 100 -9.60 5.66 18.75
CA ILE A 100 -8.15 5.80 18.76
C ILE A 100 -7.71 6.46 17.45
N SER A 101 -6.83 7.46 17.55
CA SER A 101 -6.35 8.24 16.40
C SER A 101 -5.87 7.38 15.23
N ALA A 102 -6.33 7.71 14.02
CA ALA A 102 -5.92 7.07 12.78
C ALA A 102 -4.41 7.17 12.52
N LEU A 103 -3.70 8.14 13.11
CA LEU A 103 -2.23 8.24 13.01
C LEU A 103 -1.54 7.05 13.69
N LYS A 104 -2.04 6.59 14.84
CA LYS A 104 -1.48 5.44 15.55
C LYS A 104 -1.72 4.15 14.79
N PHE A 105 -2.94 3.97 14.28
CA PHE A 105 -3.26 2.83 13.42
C PHE A 105 -2.50 2.86 12.10
N GLY A 106 -2.28 4.05 11.53
CA GLY A 106 -1.48 4.22 10.32
C GLY A 106 -0.03 3.80 10.53
N LEU A 107 0.55 4.09 11.70
CA LEU A 107 1.89 3.59 12.05
C LEU A 107 1.93 2.06 12.09
N PHE A 108 0.98 1.43 12.78
CA PHE A 108 0.89 -0.03 12.85
C PHE A 108 0.66 -0.66 11.47
N GLY A 109 -0.26 -0.07 10.68
CA GLY A 109 -0.57 -0.49 9.33
C GLY A 109 0.61 -0.40 8.38
N ASN A 110 1.39 0.70 8.45
CA ASN A 110 2.61 0.84 7.65
C ASN A 110 3.68 -0.18 8.05
N ILE A 111 3.85 -0.45 9.35
CA ILE A 111 4.76 -1.51 9.82
C ILE A 111 4.32 -2.86 9.24
N LEU A 112 3.03 -3.18 9.30
CA LEU A 112 2.48 -4.40 8.71
C LEU A 112 2.77 -4.50 7.21
N VAL A 113 2.51 -3.44 6.44
CA VAL A 113 2.79 -3.39 5.00
C VAL A 113 4.28 -3.56 4.72
N ILE A 114 5.16 -2.89 5.46
CA ILE A 114 6.63 -3.03 5.31
C ILE A 114 7.06 -4.47 5.57
N LEU A 115 6.63 -5.08 6.68
CA LEU A 115 6.98 -6.45 7.02
C LEU A 115 6.46 -7.45 5.98
N ALA A 116 5.21 -7.28 5.53
CA ALA A 116 4.64 -8.11 4.48
C ALA A 116 5.38 -7.97 3.15
N ALA A 117 5.71 -6.74 2.74
CA ALA A 117 6.46 -6.47 1.52
C ALA A 117 7.90 -7.01 1.59
N LEU A 118 8.59 -6.87 2.72
CA LEU A 118 9.91 -7.46 2.94
C LEU A 118 9.87 -8.98 2.91
N TRP A 119 8.84 -9.59 3.51
CA TRP A 119 8.68 -11.04 3.50
C TRP A 119 8.42 -11.58 2.09
N VAL A 120 7.48 -10.99 1.35
CA VAL A 120 7.21 -11.34 -0.05
C VAL A 120 8.44 -11.08 -0.91
N GLY A 121 9.10 -9.93 -0.75
CA GLY A 121 10.31 -9.57 -1.48
C GLY A 121 11.46 -10.55 -1.23
N ARG A 122 11.67 -10.98 0.02
CA ARG A 122 12.68 -11.99 0.38
C ARG A 122 12.38 -13.35 -0.24
N LYS A 123 11.11 -13.77 -0.25
CA LYS A 123 10.70 -15.02 -0.89
C LYS A 123 10.83 -14.99 -2.40
N VAL A 124 10.52 -13.86 -3.03
CA VAL A 124 10.78 -13.64 -4.45
C VAL A 124 12.28 -13.57 -4.74
N SER A 125 13.10 -13.02 -3.83
CA SER A 125 14.55 -12.93 -4.05
C SER A 125 15.26 -14.29 -3.97
N ASP A 126 14.74 -15.26 -3.22
CA ASP A 126 15.23 -16.65 -3.24
C ASP A 126 15.10 -17.27 -4.64
N LEU A 127 14.14 -16.80 -5.44
CA LEU A 127 13.87 -17.25 -6.80
C LEU A 127 14.57 -16.38 -7.85
N SER A 128 14.43 -15.05 -7.75
CA SER A 128 15.06 -14.09 -8.65
C SER A 128 15.20 -12.72 -7.98
N ALA A 129 16.45 -12.29 -7.80
CA ALA A 129 16.76 -10.94 -7.32
C ALA A 129 16.19 -9.84 -8.23
N GLY A 130 16.12 -10.08 -9.54
CA GLY A 130 15.54 -9.14 -10.50
C GLY A 130 14.05 -8.88 -10.24
N LEU A 131 13.29 -9.94 -9.95
CA LEU A 131 11.85 -9.84 -9.69
C LEU A 131 11.56 -9.21 -8.33
N SER A 132 12.42 -9.39 -7.32
CA SER A 132 12.18 -8.82 -5.99
C SER A 132 12.25 -7.29 -5.98
N TYR A 133 12.99 -6.67 -6.92
CA TYR A 133 12.99 -5.22 -7.10
C TYR A 133 11.62 -4.64 -7.47
N LEU A 134 10.67 -5.45 -7.96
CA LEU A 134 9.31 -4.99 -8.22
C LEU A 134 8.48 -4.79 -6.93
N VAL A 135 8.89 -5.40 -5.82
CA VAL A 135 8.25 -5.24 -4.50
C VAL A 135 8.88 -4.10 -3.71
N PHE A 136 10.20 -3.89 -3.85
CA PHE A 136 10.96 -2.96 -3.04
C PHE A 136 10.43 -1.51 -3.02
N PRO A 137 9.92 -0.94 -4.13
CA PRO A 137 9.29 0.38 -4.12
C PRO A 137 8.14 0.54 -3.12
N ILE A 138 7.41 -0.56 -2.79
CA ILE A 138 6.36 -0.54 -1.76
C ILE A 138 6.98 -0.25 -0.38
N VAL A 139 8.12 -0.86 -0.07
CA VAL A 139 8.83 -0.64 1.19
C VAL A 139 9.28 0.81 1.30
N VAL A 140 9.91 1.34 0.24
CA VAL A 140 10.40 2.73 0.21
C VAL A 140 9.26 3.72 0.39
N TRP A 141 8.16 3.55 -0.36
CA TRP A 141 6.99 4.40 -0.26
C TRP A 141 6.35 4.34 1.14
N THR A 142 6.16 3.14 1.67
CA THR A 142 5.52 2.95 2.98
C THR A 142 6.40 3.47 4.12
N PHE A 143 7.72 3.33 4.00
CA PHE A 143 8.67 3.94 4.93
C PHE A 143 8.57 5.47 4.89
N PHE A 144 8.52 6.07 3.70
CA PHE A 144 8.30 7.50 3.55
C PHE A 144 6.96 7.96 4.16
N ALA A 145 5.88 7.24 3.90
CA ALA A 145 4.58 7.49 4.52
C ALA A 145 4.63 7.37 6.06
N THR A 146 5.44 6.47 6.59
CA THR A 146 5.69 6.33 8.03
C THR A 146 6.36 7.57 8.60
N MET A 147 7.35 8.13 7.90
CA MET A 147 8.02 9.36 8.33
C MET A 147 7.06 10.55 8.39
N ILE A 148 6.09 10.63 7.46
CA ILE A 148 5.01 11.63 7.51
C ILE A 148 4.17 11.44 8.79
N ILE A 149 3.71 10.23 9.07
CA ILE A 149 2.91 9.94 10.28
C ILE A 149 3.68 10.29 11.56
N LEU A 150 4.96 9.93 11.64
CA LEU A 150 5.80 10.26 12.80
C LEU A 150 5.96 11.78 12.98
N GLY A 151 6.15 12.52 11.88
CA GLY A 151 6.20 13.98 11.92
C GLY A 151 4.87 14.59 12.39
N GLN A 152 3.75 14.08 11.91
CA GLN A 152 2.41 14.53 12.31
C GLN A 152 2.12 14.22 13.79
N LEU A 153 2.48 13.03 14.28
CA LEU A 153 2.37 12.66 15.70
C LEU A 153 3.24 13.54 16.61
N ARG A 154 4.38 14.02 16.12
CA ARG A 154 5.24 14.96 16.86
C ARG A 154 4.61 16.35 16.93
N LEU A 155 4.04 16.83 15.82
CA LEU A 155 3.35 18.11 15.78
C LEU A 155 2.06 18.10 16.61
N SER A 156 1.34 16.98 16.70
CA SER A 156 0.09 16.89 17.48
C SER A 156 0.29 16.89 19.00
N LYS A 157 1.52 16.71 19.49
CA LYS A 157 1.87 16.70 20.92
C LYS A 157 2.33 18.06 21.44
N ASN A 158 2.68 18.98 20.55
CA ASN A 158 3.10 20.35 20.85
C ASN A 158 1.93 21.31 20.68
#